data_AF-A0A6M2DZZ1-F1
#
_entry.id   AF-A0A6M2DZZ1-F1
#
_cell.length_a   1.000
_cell.length_b   1.000
_cell.length_c   1.000
_cell.angle_alpha   90.00
_cell.angle_beta   90.00
_cell.angle_gamma   90.00
#
_symmetry.space_group_name_H-M   'P 1'
#
loop_
_entity.id
_entity.type
_entity.pdbx_description
1 polymer ?
#
loop_
_entity_poly.entity_id
_entity_poly.type
_entity_poly.pdbx_seq_one_letter_code
_entity_poly.pdbx_strand_id
1 'polypeptide(L)'
;MVHFIHQIQYYILFEVLECSWAALIEQVNKAESLDDVLSAHQEFLKTIHADSMYSSGPGNILLTLYTPIVELQRLQTEIYNAAFKELQAQKEYLDRIEASATRGEYGVTNEQRFNRDQQKKDFEHFIDLRKEKLNGTSTIFGSSCKNFLLKLSSSDNVNLQLLSNRLDFNGYYKRNDFRLNAPLTYQYKRMSNMQPTNSRFSLNRFRNK
;
A
#
# COMPACT_ATOMS: atom_id res chain seq x y z
N MET A 1 -4.32 -2.99 1.08
CA MET A 1 -4.01 -1.53 1.08
C MET A 1 -4.77 -0.80 2.18
N VAL A 2 -6.12 -0.88 2.24
CA VAL A 2 -6.93 -0.17 3.27
C VAL A 2 -6.49 -0.45 4.71
N HIS A 3 -6.33 -1.73 5.09
CA HIS A 3 -5.81 -2.10 6.42
C HIS A 3 -4.47 -1.41 6.73
N PHE A 4 -3.54 -1.43 5.77
CA PHE A 4 -2.22 -0.82 5.93
C PHE A 4 -2.32 0.69 6.19
N ILE A 5 -3.15 1.40 5.42
CA ILE A 5 -3.37 2.85 5.58
C ILE A 5 -3.93 3.15 6.97
N HIS A 6 -4.98 2.43 7.38
CA HIS A 6 -5.58 2.65 8.69
C HIS A 6 -4.57 2.43 9.82
N GLN A 7 -3.81 1.33 9.79
CA GLN A 7 -2.81 1.08 10.85
C GLN A 7 -1.72 2.15 10.91
N ILE A 8 -1.25 2.66 9.76
CA ILE A 8 -0.30 3.77 9.73
C ILE A 8 -0.92 5.05 10.28
N GLN A 9 -2.16 5.36 9.90
CA GLN A 9 -2.87 6.54 10.42
C GLN A 9 -3.09 6.44 11.93
N TYR A 10 -3.51 5.28 12.43
CA TYR A 10 -3.70 5.05 13.87
C TYR A 10 -2.39 5.24 14.64
N TYR A 11 -1.28 4.70 14.14
CA TYR A 11 0.02 4.87 14.76
C TYR A 11 0.43 6.35 14.86
N ILE A 12 0.35 7.09 13.74
CA ILE A 12 0.77 8.49 13.72
C ILE A 12 -0.11 9.34 14.65
N LEU A 13 -1.43 9.17 14.60
CA LEU A 13 -2.36 9.98 15.37
C LEU A 13 -2.34 9.63 16.86
N PHE A 14 -2.46 8.36 17.22
CA PHE A 14 -2.70 7.97 18.61
C PHE A 14 -1.43 7.55 19.36
N GLU A 15 -0.44 6.95 18.69
CA GLU A 15 0.77 6.47 19.37
C GLU A 15 1.89 7.51 19.37
N VAL A 16 1.96 8.34 18.33
CA VAL A 16 2.99 9.39 18.23
C VAL A 16 2.45 10.74 18.69
N LEU A 17 1.38 11.25 18.08
CA LEU A 17 0.89 12.60 18.36
C LEU A 17 0.27 12.73 19.75
N GLU A 18 -0.70 11.90 20.11
CA GLU A 18 -1.35 11.98 21.44
C GLU A 18 -0.36 11.76 22.59
N CYS A 19 0.54 10.77 22.48
CA CYS A 19 1.54 10.51 23.52
C CYS A 19 2.56 11.65 23.67
N SER A 20 3.06 12.19 22.56
CA SER A 20 3.98 13.33 22.61
C SER A 20 3.29 14.60 23.10
N TRP A 21 2.02 14.80 22.76
CA TRP A 21 1.22 15.93 23.22
C TRP A 21 0.97 15.88 24.72
N ALA A 22 0.62 14.71 25.26
CA ALA A 22 0.46 14.51 26.70
C ALA A 22 1.76 14.81 27.46
N ALA A 23 2.91 14.34 26.94
CA ALA A 23 4.21 14.63 27.52
C ALA A 23 4.54 16.13 27.50
N LEU A 24 4.23 16.83 26.41
CA LEU A 24 4.42 18.28 26.29
C LEU A 24 3.59 19.03 27.34
N ILE A 25 2.29 18.71 27.47
CA ILE A 25 1.41 19.36 28.46
C ILE A 25 1.94 19.14 29.87
N GLU A 26 2.39 17.93 30.20
CA GLU A 26 2.94 17.63 31.52
C GLU A 26 4.21 18.44 31.80
N GLN A 27 5.13 18.56 30.83
CA GLN A 27 6.35 19.35 30.97
C GLN A 27 6.05 20.85 31.07
N VAL A 28 5.11 21.36 30.27
CA VAL A 28 4.71 22.78 30.30
C VAL A 28 4.02 23.15 31.62
N ASN A 29 3.21 22.27 32.19
CA ASN A 29 2.56 22.51 33.48
C ASN A 29 3.55 22.53 34.66
N LYS A 30 4.71 21.87 34.52
CA LYS A 30 5.78 21.85 35.52
C LYS A 30 6.85 22.93 35.28
N ALA A 31 6.78 23.64 34.16
CA ALA A 31 7.76 24.64 33.79
C ALA A 31 7.62 25.89 34.67
N GLU A 32 8.73 26.32 35.26
CA GLU A 32 8.80 27.56 36.05
C GLU A 32 9.31 28.74 35.19
N SER A 33 9.99 28.45 34.09
CA SER A 33 10.55 29.44 33.16
C SER A 33 10.10 29.25 31.72
N LEU A 34 10.22 30.32 30.92
CA LEU A 34 9.94 30.28 29.49
C LEU A 34 10.93 29.37 28.72
N ASP A 35 12.18 29.28 29.22
CA ASP A 35 13.20 28.43 28.60
C ASP A 35 12.88 26.94 28.78
N ASP A 36 12.24 26.56 29.89
CA ASP A 36 11.74 25.20 30.11
C ASP A 36 10.62 24.86 29.11
N VAL A 37 9.70 25.81 28.87
CA VAL A 37 8.63 25.66 27.86
C VAL A 37 9.20 25.53 26.45
N LEU A 38 10.19 26.35 26.10
CA LEU A 38 10.89 26.27 24.81
C LEU A 38 11.60 24.93 24.62
N SER A 39 12.26 24.43 25.66
CA SER A 39 12.97 23.15 25.66
C SER A 39 11.99 21.98 25.49
N ALA A 40 10.89 21.97 26.24
CA ALA A 40 9.82 20.98 26.13
C ALA A 40 9.21 20.95 24.72
N HIS A 41 8.96 22.12 24.12
CA HIS A 41 8.46 22.22 22.76
C HIS A 41 9.47 21.71 21.72
N GLN A 42 10.76 22.00 21.87
CA GLN A 42 11.81 21.48 20.98
C GLN A 42 11.94 19.95 21.10
N GLU A 43 11.81 19.40 22.30
CA GLU A 43 11.80 17.95 22.52
C GLU A 43 10.58 17.31 21.85
N PHE A 44 9.39 17.88 22.04
CA PHE A 44 8.16 17.46 21.36
C PHE A 44 8.33 17.39 19.83
N LEU A 45 8.85 18.45 19.22
CA LEU A 45 9.08 18.48 17.77
C LEU A 45 10.10 17.44 17.30
N LYS A 46 11.19 17.23 18.07
CA LYS A 46 12.18 16.19 17.77
C LYS A 46 11.58 14.79 17.83
N THR A 47 10.78 14.52 18.87
CA THR A 47 10.10 13.24 19.05
C THR A 47 9.11 12.96 17.93
N ILE A 48 8.26 13.92 17.58
CA ILE A 48 7.34 13.77 16.44
C ILE A 48 8.12 13.53 15.15
N HIS A 49 9.17 14.30 14.87
CA HIS A 49 9.90 14.18 13.61
C HIS A 49 10.65 12.84 13.49
N ALA A 50 11.19 12.32 14.60
CA ALA A 50 11.85 11.01 14.65
C ALA A 50 10.84 9.86 14.53
N ASP A 51 9.73 9.93 15.29
CA ASP A 51 8.77 8.83 15.41
C ASP A 51 7.69 8.83 14.30
N SER A 52 7.46 9.97 13.62
CA SER A 52 6.59 10.05 12.43
C SER A 52 7.24 9.45 11.18
N MET A 53 8.38 8.76 11.33
CA MET A 53 9.11 8.07 10.27
C MET A 53 9.61 8.99 9.13
N TYR A 54 9.68 10.30 9.39
CA TYR A 54 10.14 11.29 8.41
C TYR A 54 11.67 11.41 8.40
N SER A 55 12.35 11.02 9.48
CA SER A 55 13.75 11.34 9.74
C SER A 55 14.82 10.40 9.12
N SER A 56 14.48 9.42 8.27
CA SER A 56 15.51 8.50 7.72
C SER A 56 15.56 8.45 6.19
N GLY A 57 16.37 9.34 5.60
CA GLY A 57 17.06 9.12 4.32
C GLY A 57 16.21 9.05 3.03
N PRO A 58 16.85 9.05 1.85
CA PRO A 58 16.28 9.58 0.62
C PRO A 58 15.23 8.63 0.03
N GLY A 59 14.03 9.16 -0.13
CA GLY A 59 12.85 8.42 -0.57
C GLY A 59 12.00 8.04 0.63
N ASN A 60 11.20 9.02 1.09
CA ASN A 60 10.17 8.83 2.11
C ASN A 60 9.45 7.50 1.84
N ILE A 61 9.73 6.48 2.66
CA ILE A 61 9.31 5.11 2.34
C ILE A 61 7.79 5.03 2.31
N LEU A 62 7.13 5.89 3.10
CA LEU A 62 5.69 6.10 3.05
C LEU A 62 5.26 6.65 1.69
N LEU A 63 5.97 7.63 1.12
CA LEU A 63 5.68 8.15 -0.23
C LEU A 63 5.77 7.03 -1.29
N THR A 64 6.79 6.19 -1.21
CA THR A 64 6.94 5.02 -2.11
C THR A 64 5.80 4.00 -1.95
N LEU A 65 5.20 3.90 -0.75
CA LEU A 65 4.03 3.06 -0.48
C LEU A 65 2.71 3.71 -0.92
N TYR A 66 2.62 5.04 -0.83
CA TYR A 66 1.45 5.79 -1.27
C TYR A 66 1.31 5.83 -2.79
N THR A 67 2.41 5.84 -3.56
CA THR A 67 2.35 5.85 -5.02
C THR A 67 1.54 4.68 -5.61
N PRO A 68 1.78 3.40 -5.23
CA PRO A 68 0.92 2.29 -5.67
C PRO A 68 -0.55 2.40 -5.24
N ILE A 69 -0.82 3.02 -4.09
CA ILE A 69 -2.20 3.22 -3.59
C ILE A 69 -2.95 4.21 -4.49
N VAL A 70 -2.31 5.33 -4.83
CA VAL A 70 -2.89 6.33 -5.75
C VAL A 70 -3.07 5.74 -7.15
N GLU A 71 -2.10 4.96 -7.63
CA GLU A 71 -2.23 4.24 -8.89
C GLU A 71 -3.40 3.24 -8.89
N LEU A 72 -3.62 2.52 -7.79
CA LEU A 72 -4.79 1.65 -7.66
C LEU A 72 -6.09 2.46 -7.75
N GLN A 73 -6.19 3.61 -7.08
CA GLN A 73 -7.37 4.47 -7.14
C GLN A 73 -7.63 4.96 -8.57
N ARG A 74 -6.57 5.35 -9.29
CA ARG A 74 -6.68 5.74 -10.70
C ARG A 74 -7.19 4.59 -11.57
N LEU A 75 -6.60 3.40 -11.44
CA LEU A 75 -7.02 2.20 -12.15
C LEU A 75 -8.49 1.86 -11.88
N GLN A 76 -8.89 1.92 -10.60
CA GLN A 76 -10.26 1.66 -10.19
C GLN A 76 -11.24 2.64 -10.84
N THR A 77 -10.91 3.93 -10.85
CA THR A 77 -11.72 4.97 -11.48
C THR A 77 -11.84 4.76 -12.99
N GLU A 78 -10.74 4.42 -13.67
CA GLU A 78 -10.73 4.13 -15.11
C GLU A 78 -11.57 2.89 -15.46
N ILE A 79 -11.47 1.83 -14.67
CA ILE A 79 -12.28 0.60 -14.86
C ILE A 79 -13.76 0.90 -14.64
N TYR A 80 -14.12 1.61 -13.58
CA TYR A 80 -15.53 1.95 -13.34
C TYR A 80 -16.11 2.86 -14.42
N ASN A 81 -15.34 3.84 -14.88
CA ASN A 81 -15.78 4.71 -15.97
C ASN A 81 -16.00 3.94 -17.27
N ALA A 82 -15.10 3.00 -17.61
CA ALA A 82 -15.26 2.14 -18.78
C ALA A 82 -16.46 1.20 -18.64
N ALA A 83 -16.60 0.54 -17.48
CA ALA A 83 -17.73 -0.36 -17.20
C ALA A 83 -19.08 0.38 -17.24
N PHE A 84 -19.14 1.61 -16.72
CA PHE A 84 -20.36 2.42 -16.76
C PHE A 84 -20.71 2.85 -18.18
N LYS A 85 -19.71 3.22 -19.00
CA LYS A 85 -19.91 3.51 -20.42
C LYS A 85 -20.45 2.31 -21.20
N GLU A 86 -19.90 1.12 -20.99
CA GLU A 86 -20.40 -0.10 -21.63
C GLU A 86 -21.82 -0.45 -21.20
N LEU A 87 -22.11 -0.34 -19.90
CA LEU A 87 -23.45 -0.56 -19.36
C LEU A 87 -24.45 0.41 -19.99
N GLN A 88 -24.08 1.69 -20.11
CA GLN A 88 -24.92 2.71 -20.74
C GLN A 88 -25.13 2.44 -22.23
N ALA A 89 -24.07 2.10 -22.97
CA ALA A 89 -24.16 1.74 -24.38
C ALA A 89 -25.03 0.49 -24.60
N GLN A 90 -25.00 -0.48 -23.67
CA GLN A 90 -25.88 -1.65 -23.71
C GLN A 90 -27.34 -1.29 -23.47
N LYS A 91 -27.64 -0.41 -22.52
CA LYS A 91 -29.01 0.08 -22.30
C LYS A 91 -29.54 0.81 -23.52
N GLU A 92 -28.79 1.77 -24.05
CA GLU A 92 -29.21 2.54 -25.23
C GLU A 92 -29.40 1.67 -26.48
N TYR A 93 -28.67 0.56 -26.59
CA TYR A 93 -28.85 -0.41 -27.66
C TYR A 93 -30.16 -1.20 -27.48
N LEU A 94 -30.47 -1.63 -26.26
CA LEU A 94 -31.72 -2.32 -25.94
C LEU A 94 -32.94 -1.40 -26.11
N ASP A 95 -32.88 -0.17 -25.61
CA ASP A 95 -33.95 0.82 -25.76
C ASP A 95 -34.25 1.12 -27.24
N ARG A 96 -33.21 1.15 -28.08
CA ARG A 96 -33.35 1.30 -29.54
C ARG A 96 -33.99 0.09 -30.20
N ILE A 97 -33.69 -1.12 -29.73
CA ILE A 97 -34.37 -2.35 -30.20
C ILE A 97 -35.84 -2.30 -29.83
N GLU A 98 -36.19 -1.96 -28.59
CA GLU A 98 -37.58 -1.87 -28.13
C GLU A 98 -38.36 -0.78 -28.89
N ALA A 99 -37.76 0.39 -29.10
CA ALA A 99 -38.37 1.47 -29.87
C ALA A 99 -38.58 1.10 -31.35
N SER A 100 -37.71 0.25 -31.92
CA SER A 100 -37.84 -0.22 -33.31
C SER A 100 -38.84 -1.36 -33.43
N ALA A 101 -38.92 -2.25 -32.43
CA ALA A 101 -39.95 -3.28 -32.30
C ALA A 101 -41.36 -2.66 -32.16
N THR A 102 -41.49 -1.59 -31.37
CA THR A 102 -42.77 -0.86 -31.21
C THR A 102 -43.23 -0.19 -32.51
N ARG A 103 -42.28 0.20 -33.37
CA ARG A 103 -42.55 0.78 -34.71
C ARG A 103 -42.79 -0.27 -35.80
N GLY A 104 -42.62 -1.55 -35.50
CA GLY A 104 -42.84 -2.66 -36.45
C GLY A 104 -41.72 -2.84 -37.49
N GLU A 105 -40.57 -2.19 -37.33
CA GLU A 105 -39.39 -2.32 -38.21
C GLU A 105 -38.40 -3.37 -37.66
N TYR A 106 -37.62 -4.00 -38.56
CA TYR A 106 -36.57 -4.96 -38.16
C TYR A 106 -35.53 -4.28 -37.27
N GLY A 107 -35.46 -4.70 -36.00
CA GLY A 107 -34.92 -3.93 -34.89
C GLY A 107 -33.41 -3.65 -34.82
N VAL A 108 -32.57 -4.15 -35.74
CA VAL A 108 -31.12 -3.82 -35.78
C VAL A 108 -30.53 -4.07 -37.18
N THR A 109 -29.67 -3.18 -37.67
CA THR A 109 -28.91 -3.42 -38.91
C THR A 109 -27.69 -4.32 -38.67
N ASN A 110 -27.25 -5.06 -39.70
CA ASN A 110 -26.04 -5.91 -39.61
C ASN A 110 -24.78 -5.10 -39.23
N GLU A 111 -24.69 -3.85 -39.68
CA GLU A 111 -23.61 -2.93 -39.31
C GLU A 111 -23.61 -2.58 -37.82
N GLN A 112 -24.78 -2.36 -37.23
CA GLN A 112 -24.92 -2.09 -35.79
C GLN A 112 -24.53 -3.32 -34.96
N ARG A 113 -24.89 -4.53 -35.39
CA ARG A 113 -24.41 -5.78 -34.75
C ARG A 113 -22.89 -5.90 -34.80
N PHE A 114 -22.30 -5.66 -35.97
CA PHE A 114 -20.85 -5.71 -36.14
C PHE A 114 -20.13 -4.67 -35.25
N ASN A 115 -20.63 -3.44 -35.20
CA ASN A 115 -20.09 -2.38 -34.35
C ASN A 115 -20.18 -2.74 -32.84
N ARG A 116 -21.25 -3.40 -32.40
CA ARG A 116 -21.40 -3.86 -31.00
C ARG A 116 -20.45 -5.01 -30.68
N ASP A 117 -20.27 -5.96 -31.60
CA ASP A 117 -19.31 -7.05 -31.44
C ASP A 117 -17.87 -6.53 -31.39
N GLN A 118 -17.55 -5.48 -32.16
CA GLN A 118 -16.27 -4.80 -32.10
C GLN A 118 -16.06 -4.07 -30.76
N GLN A 119 -17.03 -3.28 -30.31
CA GLN A 119 -16.98 -2.59 -28.99
C GLN A 119 -16.78 -3.57 -27.84
N LYS A 120 -17.44 -4.74 -27.90
CA LYS A 120 -17.27 -5.78 -26.89
C LYS A 120 -15.86 -6.34 -26.87
N LYS A 121 -15.27 -6.60 -28.04
CA LYS A 121 -13.86 -7.06 -28.14
C LYS A 121 -12.87 -6.01 -27.64
N ASP A 122 -13.12 -4.74 -27.98
CA ASP A 122 -12.30 -3.62 -27.52
C ASP A 122 -12.37 -3.48 -25.99
N PHE A 123 -13.54 -3.67 -25.40
CA PHE A 123 -13.73 -3.68 -23.95
C PHE A 123 -13.07 -4.88 -23.27
N GLU A 124 -13.20 -6.09 -23.84
CA GLU A 124 -12.51 -7.29 -23.35
C GLU A 124 -10.99 -7.08 -23.33
N HIS A 125 -10.42 -6.55 -24.42
CA HIS A 125 -9.01 -6.22 -24.49
C HIS A 125 -8.60 -5.13 -23.47
N PHE A 126 -9.43 -4.10 -23.30
CA PHE A 126 -9.20 -3.06 -22.29
C PHE A 126 -9.16 -3.67 -20.88
N ILE A 127 -10.11 -4.54 -20.53
CA ILE A 127 -10.14 -5.19 -19.22
C ILE A 127 -8.89 -6.04 -18.98
N ASP A 128 -8.45 -6.81 -19.98
CA ASP A 128 -7.27 -7.66 -19.83
C ASP A 128 -5.98 -6.84 -19.63
N LEU A 129 -5.79 -5.76 -20.40
CA LEU A 129 -4.67 -4.83 -20.20
C LEU A 129 -4.69 -4.21 -18.78
N ARG A 130 -5.88 -3.89 -18.26
CA ARG A 130 -6.02 -3.34 -16.90
C ARG A 130 -5.79 -4.38 -15.81
N LYS A 131 -6.17 -5.65 -16.02
CA LYS A 131 -5.82 -6.75 -15.10
C LYS A 131 -4.31 -6.93 -15.00
N GLU A 132 -3.59 -6.87 -16.12
CA GLU A 132 -2.12 -6.95 -16.10
C GLU A 132 -1.51 -5.80 -15.31
N LYS A 133 -1.97 -4.57 -15.56
CA LYS A 133 -1.50 -3.39 -14.81
C LYS A 133 -1.84 -3.49 -13.32
N LEU A 134 -3.01 -4.00 -12.96
CA LEU A 134 -3.40 -4.26 -11.56
C LEU A 134 -2.49 -5.29 -10.88
N ASN A 135 -2.17 -6.39 -11.57
CA ASN A 135 -1.23 -7.38 -11.07
C ASN A 135 0.17 -6.79 -10.88
N GLY A 136 0.62 -5.93 -11.80
CA GLY A 136 1.85 -5.16 -11.67
C GLY A 136 1.84 -4.23 -10.44
N THR A 137 0.78 -3.45 -10.26
CA THR A 137 0.64 -2.57 -9.08
C THR A 137 0.59 -3.37 -7.78
N SER A 138 -0.08 -4.53 -7.77
CA SER A 138 -0.17 -5.43 -6.61
C SER A 138 1.21 -5.97 -6.20
N THR A 139 2.01 -6.42 -7.18
CA THR A 139 3.37 -6.93 -6.91
C THR A 139 4.30 -5.83 -6.40
N ILE A 140 4.24 -4.62 -6.98
CA ILE A 140 5.00 -3.44 -6.52
C ILE A 140 4.59 -3.05 -5.10
N PHE A 141 3.29 -3.00 -4.81
CA PHE A 141 2.83 -2.69 -3.45
C PHE A 141 3.29 -3.74 -2.45
N GLY A 142 3.21 -5.03 -2.81
CA GLY A 142 3.66 -6.13 -1.98
C GLY A 142 5.16 -6.06 -1.66
N SER A 143 6.01 -5.80 -2.64
CA SER A 143 7.46 -5.66 -2.44
C SER A 143 7.81 -4.42 -1.62
N SER A 144 7.15 -3.29 -1.87
CA SER A 144 7.32 -2.07 -1.08
C SER A 144 6.91 -2.27 0.38
N CYS A 145 5.79 -2.97 0.65
CA CYS A 145 5.36 -3.30 2.01
C CYS A 145 6.40 -4.17 2.73
N LYS A 146 6.93 -5.19 2.05
CA LYS A 146 7.99 -6.05 2.62
C LYS A 146 9.24 -5.25 2.98
N ASN A 147 9.70 -4.39 2.06
CA ASN A 147 10.86 -3.53 2.30
C ASN A 147 10.63 -2.58 3.48
N PHE A 148 9.41 -2.07 3.62
CA PHE A 148 9.04 -1.21 4.73
C PHE A 148 9.01 -1.97 6.07
N LEU A 149 8.37 -3.14 6.12
CA LEU A 149 8.34 -3.99 7.32
C LEU A 149 9.76 -4.41 7.75
N LEU A 150 10.64 -4.71 6.78
CA LEU A 150 12.03 -5.05 7.07
C LEU A 150 12.76 -3.86 7.70
N LYS A 151 12.64 -2.66 7.11
CA LYS A 151 13.24 -1.43 7.66
C LYS A 151 12.71 -1.11 9.06
N LEU A 152 11.41 -1.30 9.30
CA LEU A 152 10.80 -1.15 10.62
C LEU A 152 11.36 -2.17 11.63
N SER A 153 11.48 -3.45 11.24
CA SER A 153 12.02 -4.49 12.12
C SER A 153 13.51 -4.28 12.45
N SER A 154 14.26 -3.64 11.55
CA SER A 154 15.67 -3.33 11.76
C SER A 154 15.89 -2.03 12.54
N SER A 155 14.84 -1.23 12.76
CA SER A 155 14.94 -0.01 13.57
C SER A 155 15.06 -0.35 15.06
N ASP A 156 15.78 0.48 15.81
CA ASP A 156 16.03 0.27 17.24
C ASP A 156 14.86 0.77 18.12
N ASN A 157 13.88 1.48 17.56
CA ASN A 157 12.71 1.97 18.29
C ASN A 157 11.71 0.83 18.53
N VAL A 158 11.41 0.57 19.80
CA VAL A 158 10.44 -0.47 20.21
C VAL A 158 9.05 -0.22 19.63
N ASN A 159 8.61 1.04 19.59
CA ASN A 159 7.30 1.42 19.03
C ASN A 159 7.20 1.09 17.54
N LEU A 160 8.28 1.30 16.77
CA LEU A 160 8.34 0.95 15.35
C LEU A 160 8.36 -0.58 15.12
N GLN A 161 8.94 -1.35 16.04
CA GLN A 161 8.89 -2.82 16.01
C GLN A 161 7.49 -3.35 16.34
N LEU A 162 6.80 -2.75 17.31
CA LEU A 162 5.41 -3.06 17.64
C LEU A 162 4.47 -2.73 16.47
N LEU A 163 4.70 -1.59 15.82
CA LEU A 163 4.00 -1.22 14.59
C LEU A 163 4.23 -2.25 13.48
N SER A 164 5.47 -2.73 13.29
CA SER A 164 5.77 -3.79 12.31
C SER A 164 4.90 -5.04 12.54
N ASN A 165 4.70 -5.44 13.80
CA ASN A 165 3.83 -6.55 14.15
C ASN A 165 2.34 -6.26 13.89
N ARG A 166 1.86 -5.03 14.13
CA ARG A 166 0.46 -4.63 13.85
C ARG A 166 0.18 -4.52 12.35
N LEU A 167 1.16 -4.09 11.57
CA LEU A 167 1.07 -3.99 10.12
C LEU A 167 1.08 -5.36 9.44
N ASP A 168 1.74 -6.36 10.04
CA ASP A 168 1.72 -7.74 9.59
C ASP A 168 0.44 -8.48 10.04
N PHE A 169 -0.69 -8.06 9.46
CA PHE A 169 -1.99 -8.65 9.73
C PHE A 169 -1.98 -10.17 9.44
N ASN A 170 -2.26 -10.99 10.46
CA ASN A 170 -2.30 -12.46 10.39
C ASN A 170 -1.02 -13.14 9.86
N GLY A 171 0.14 -12.47 9.92
CA GLY A 171 1.38 -13.02 9.36
C GLY A 171 1.37 -13.11 7.83
N TYR A 172 0.50 -12.34 7.16
CA TYR A 172 0.36 -12.38 5.71
C TYR A 172 1.67 -12.10 4.98
N TYR A 173 2.51 -11.21 5.52
CA TYR A 173 3.81 -10.91 4.94
C TYR A 173 4.88 -11.90 5.40
N LYS A 174 4.81 -12.38 6.65
CA LYS A 174 5.67 -13.44 7.22
C LYS A 174 5.56 -14.80 6.53
N ARG A 175 4.37 -15.16 6.02
CA ARG A 175 4.17 -16.42 5.26
C ARG A 175 4.95 -16.44 3.94
N ASN A 176 5.25 -15.27 3.39
CA ASN A 176 5.87 -15.11 2.08
C ASN A 176 7.38 -14.77 2.14
N ASP A 177 7.97 -14.63 3.33
CA ASP A 177 9.41 -14.41 3.50
C ASP A 177 9.90 -14.91 4.87
N PHE A 178 10.75 -15.94 4.86
CA PHE A 178 11.36 -16.51 6.07
C PHE A 178 12.21 -15.50 6.85
N ARG A 179 12.69 -14.43 6.19
CA ARG A 179 13.47 -13.36 6.83
C ARG A 179 12.67 -12.52 7.83
N LEU A 180 11.34 -12.51 7.69
CA LEU A 180 10.42 -11.88 8.66
C LEU A 180 10.03 -12.82 9.81
N ASN A 181 10.33 -14.13 9.69
CA ASN A 181 10.15 -15.15 10.72
C ASN A 181 11.41 -15.38 11.56
N ALA A 182 12.56 -14.88 11.11
CA ALA A 182 13.79 -15.00 11.86
C ALA A 182 13.63 -14.23 13.20
N PRO A 183 13.75 -14.89 14.37
CA PRO A 183 13.75 -14.18 15.63
C PRO A 183 14.86 -13.11 15.57
N LEU A 184 14.59 -11.95 16.17
CA LEU A 184 15.53 -10.82 16.33
C LEU A 184 16.73 -11.20 17.23
N THR A 185 17.33 -12.37 17.03
CA THR A 185 18.57 -12.78 17.66
C THR A 185 19.69 -11.94 17.08
N TYR A 186 20.61 -11.52 17.95
CA TYR A 186 21.76 -10.64 17.67
C TYR A 186 22.54 -10.97 16.38
N GLN A 187 22.56 -12.25 15.97
CA GLN A 187 23.18 -12.71 14.74
C GLN A 187 22.53 -12.16 13.46
N TYR A 188 21.22 -11.93 13.44
CA TYR A 188 20.49 -11.45 12.26
C TYR A 188 20.63 -9.94 12.04
N LYS A 189 20.71 -9.13 13.11
CA LYS A 189 21.06 -7.69 13.02
C LYS A 189 22.41 -7.47 12.33
N ARG A 190 23.34 -8.43 12.45
CA ARG A 190 24.65 -8.36 11.80
C ARG A 190 24.59 -8.72 10.31
N MET A 191 23.69 -9.63 9.91
CA MET A 191 23.51 -10.03 8.51
C MET A 191 22.74 -8.99 7.68
N SER A 192 21.81 -8.23 8.27
CA SER A 192 21.11 -7.13 7.59
C SER A 192 22.02 -5.94 7.27
N ASN A 193 23.08 -5.74 8.06
CA ASN A 193 24.07 -4.68 7.86
C ASN A 193 25.18 -5.03 6.86
N MET A 194 25.24 -6.29 6.38
CA MET A 194 26.14 -6.66 5.29
C MET A 194 25.38 -6.57 3.96
N GLN A 195 25.75 -5.60 3.12
CA GLN A 195 25.32 -5.57 1.72
C GLN A 195 25.65 -6.92 1.05
N PRO A 196 24.82 -7.41 0.12
CA PRO A 196 25.07 -8.69 -0.53
C PRO A 196 26.25 -8.56 -1.48
N THR A 197 27.44 -8.93 -1.02
CA THR A 197 28.53 -9.26 -1.93
C THR A 197 28.22 -10.62 -2.55
N ASN A 198 28.12 -10.63 -3.88
CA ASN A 198 28.07 -11.83 -4.71
C ASN A 198 29.01 -12.91 -4.15
N SER A 199 28.44 -13.97 -3.57
CA SER A 199 29.18 -15.22 -3.41
C SER A 199 28.21 -16.39 -3.45
N ARG A 200 28.35 -17.16 -4.53
CA ARG A 200 27.89 -18.54 -4.64
C ARG A 200 28.34 -19.31 -3.41
N PHE A 201 27.42 -19.74 -2.56
CA PHE A 201 27.67 -20.85 -1.65
C PHE A 201 26.62 -21.92 -1.84
N SER A 202 27.06 -22.93 -2.57
CA SER A 202 26.52 -24.28 -2.66
C SER A 202 26.25 -24.87 -1.28
N LEU A 203 25.01 -25.33 -1.06
CA LEU A 203 24.68 -26.25 0.03
C LEU A 203 24.05 -27.52 -0.55
N ASN A 204 24.91 -28.28 -1.25
CA ASN A 204 24.77 -29.72 -1.35
C ASN A 204 25.40 -30.32 -0.09
N ARG A 205 24.58 -30.80 0.84
CA ARG A 205 24.81 -31.93 1.77
C ARG A 205 23.83 -31.78 2.92
N PHE A 206 22.83 -32.66 2.98
CA PHE A 206 22.63 -33.57 4.11
C PHE A 206 21.71 -34.69 3.63
N ARG A 207 22.32 -35.67 2.97
CA ARG A 207 21.86 -37.05 2.96
C ARG A 207 22.52 -37.70 4.17
N ASN A 208 21.74 -38.21 5.12
CA ASN A 208 21.97 -39.53 5.72
C ASN A 208 20.90 -39.92 6.76
N LYS A 209 20.40 -41.14 6.53
CA LYS A 209 19.59 -42.06 7.34
C LYS A 209 18.13 -41.70 7.54
#